data_AF-A0A1R1MAZ0-F1
#
_entry.id   AF-A0A1R1MAZ0-F1
#
_cell.length_a   1.000
_cell.length_b   1.000
_cell.length_c   1.000
_cell.angle_alpha   90.00
_cell.angle_beta   90.00
_cell.angle_gamma   90.00
#
_symmetry.space_group_name_H-M   'P 1'
#
loop_
_entity.id
_entity.type
_entity.pdbx_description
1 polymer ?
#
loop_
_entity_poly.entity_id
_entity_poly.type
_entity_poly.pdbx_seq_one_letter_code
_entity_poly.pdbx_strand_id
1 'polypeptide(L)'
;MWEEPSVFSPFSHAPAGDPEPSPEARGPLVLTATIAAPVDAAFRALTDSIHLWWPLGTASTWGEDAYLEFEGDALVETGPRNETALWAQARGWQQDRWVELEWSPDAPVLQASTVLVELDEAAGTAVMWRIEDAHPLDAWADAFERYVRFLGGRSDLD
;
A
#
# COMPACT_ATOMS: atom_id res chain seq x y z
N MET A 1 -39.56 39.82 40.39
CA MET A 1 -38.27 39.77 39.66
C MET A 1 -37.69 38.41 39.95
N TRP A 2 -37.21 37.73 38.91
CA TRP A 2 -36.84 36.30 38.82
C TRP A 2 -38.02 35.34 38.61
N GLU A 3 -38.03 34.72 37.42
CA GLU A 3 -38.14 33.26 37.23
C GLU A 3 -37.86 32.98 35.74
N GLU A 4 -36.70 32.39 35.46
CA GLU A 4 -36.59 31.44 34.35
C GLU A 4 -37.04 30.07 34.90
N PRO A 5 -37.65 29.24 34.07
CA PRO A 5 -36.92 28.01 33.80
C PRO A 5 -36.70 27.77 32.31
N SER A 6 -35.45 27.43 32.01
CA SER A 6 -34.98 26.85 30.76
C SER A 6 -35.86 25.67 30.35
N VAL A 7 -36.44 25.75 29.16
CA VAL A 7 -37.00 24.59 28.47
C VAL A 7 -35.85 23.89 27.76
N PHE A 8 -35.35 22.81 28.36
CA PHE A 8 -34.65 21.77 27.63
C PHE A 8 -35.71 20.85 27.01
N SER A 9 -35.74 20.75 25.68
CA SER A 9 -35.91 19.44 25.06
C SER A 9 -35.25 19.33 23.69
N PRO A 10 -34.61 18.19 23.42
CA PRO A 10 -33.56 18.09 22.41
C PRO A 10 -34.05 17.28 21.18
N PHE A 11 -33.48 17.56 20.01
CA PHE A 11 -33.54 16.75 18.79
C PHE A 11 -34.94 16.40 18.23
N SER A 12 -35.40 17.21 17.27
CA SER A 12 -36.38 16.75 16.28
C SER A 12 -35.71 15.75 15.33
N HIS A 13 -36.23 14.52 15.29
CA HIS A 13 -35.96 13.55 14.24
C HIS A 13 -36.29 14.16 12.86
N ALA A 14 -35.30 14.29 12.00
CA ALA A 14 -35.51 14.33 10.56
C ALA A 14 -35.91 12.91 10.09
N PRO A 15 -36.83 12.77 9.12
CA PRO A 15 -37.20 11.45 8.61
C PRO A 15 -35.95 10.81 8.00
N ALA A 16 -35.73 9.54 8.33
CA ALA A 16 -34.72 8.70 7.70
C ALA A 16 -34.97 8.69 6.20
N GLY A 17 -34.23 9.51 5.44
CA GLY A 17 -33.87 9.14 4.10
C GLY A 17 -33.11 7.82 4.21
N ASP A 18 -33.35 6.91 3.27
CA ASP A 18 -32.49 5.74 3.10
C ASP A 18 -31.05 6.15 3.34
N PRO A 19 -30.29 5.44 4.19
CA PRO A 19 -28.86 5.72 4.29
C PRO A 19 -28.33 5.65 2.86
N GLU A 20 -27.84 6.79 2.34
CA GLU A 20 -26.86 6.72 1.26
C GLU A 20 -25.87 5.65 1.70
N PRO A 21 -25.53 4.67 0.83
CA PRO A 21 -24.58 3.66 1.22
C PRO A 21 -23.33 4.40 1.69
N SER A 22 -23.09 4.41 3.00
CA SER A 22 -21.79 4.75 3.55
C SER A 22 -20.81 3.97 2.69
N PRO A 23 -19.75 4.59 2.15
CA PRO A 23 -18.76 3.82 1.40
C PRO A 23 -18.38 2.66 2.31
N GLU A 24 -18.77 1.44 1.94
CA GLU A 24 -18.54 0.26 2.75
C GLU A 24 -17.06 0.32 3.10
N ALA A 25 -16.74 0.35 4.39
CA ALA A 25 -15.35 0.39 4.82
C ALA A 25 -14.69 -0.85 4.20
N ARG A 26 -13.96 -0.65 3.10
CA ARG A 26 -13.33 -1.76 2.40
C ARG A 26 -12.27 -2.26 3.35
N GLY A 27 -12.39 -3.52 3.71
CA GLY A 27 -11.35 -4.16 4.52
C GLY A 27 -9.99 -4.08 3.82
N PRO A 28 -8.90 -4.31 4.57
CA PRO A 28 -7.56 -4.38 4.02
C PRO A 28 -7.48 -5.38 2.86
N LEU A 29 -6.74 -5.04 1.81
CA LEU A 29 -6.32 -6.02 0.81
C LEU A 29 -5.19 -6.86 1.41
N VAL A 30 -5.35 -8.17 1.45
CA VAL A 30 -4.34 -9.11 1.94
C VAL A 30 -3.95 -10.05 0.81
N LEU A 31 -2.67 -10.06 0.44
CA LEU A 31 -2.10 -10.91 -0.61
C LEU A 31 -1.02 -11.79 -0.01
N THR A 32 -1.02 -13.08 -0.34
CA THR A 32 -0.06 -14.05 0.21
C THR A 32 0.52 -14.96 -0.87
N ALA A 33 1.78 -15.38 -0.68
CA ALA A 33 2.43 -16.36 -1.54
C ALA A 33 3.57 -17.07 -0.80
N THR A 34 3.98 -18.23 -1.32
CA THR A 34 5.27 -18.84 -0.97
C THR A 34 6.22 -18.73 -2.17
N ILE A 35 7.37 -18.12 -1.97
CA ILE A 35 8.43 -17.97 -2.99
C ILE A 35 9.57 -18.94 -2.72
N ALA A 36 10.24 -19.40 -3.78
CA ALA A 36 11.35 -20.36 -3.69
C ALA A 36 12.72 -19.69 -3.40
N ALA A 37 12.71 -18.40 -3.06
CA ALA A 37 13.90 -17.62 -2.70
C ALA A 37 14.07 -17.54 -1.17
N PRO A 38 15.32 -17.41 -0.67
CA PRO A 38 15.55 -17.15 0.75
C PRO A 38 15.04 -15.76 1.15
N VAL A 39 14.81 -15.58 2.45
CA VAL A 39 14.17 -14.38 2.99
C VAL A 39 14.97 -13.11 2.73
N ASP A 40 16.31 -13.21 2.69
CA ASP A 40 17.19 -12.07 2.36
C ASP A 40 17.01 -11.60 0.92
N ALA A 41 16.84 -12.53 -0.02
CA ALA A 41 16.60 -12.19 -1.41
C ALA A 41 15.21 -11.57 -1.59
N ALA A 42 14.22 -12.04 -0.83
CA ALA A 42 12.88 -11.47 -0.82
C ALA A 42 12.88 -10.02 -0.31
N PHE A 43 13.53 -9.78 0.83
CA PHE A 43 13.65 -8.45 1.41
C PHE A 43 14.39 -7.49 0.47
N ARG A 44 15.53 -7.91 -0.09
CA ARG A 44 16.30 -7.11 -1.06
C ARG A 44 15.55 -6.86 -2.36
N ALA A 45 14.66 -7.77 -2.77
CA ALA A 45 13.82 -7.52 -3.93
C ALA A 45 12.83 -6.36 -3.69
N LEU A 46 12.32 -6.22 -2.46
CA LEU A 46 11.47 -5.10 -2.05
C LEU A 46 12.25 -3.79 -1.90
N THR A 47 13.43 -3.80 -1.28
CA THR A 47 14.15 -2.56 -0.93
C THR A 47 15.13 -2.10 -2.01
N ASP A 48 15.89 -3.02 -2.59
CA ASP A 48 17.02 -2.67 -3.48
C ASP A 48 16.65 -2.87 -4.95
N SER A 49 15.69 -3.75 -5.23
CA SER A 49 15.42 -4.23 -6.60
C SER A 49 14.02 -3.93 -7.09
N ILE A 50 13.29 -3.01 -6.45
CA ILE A 50 11.91 -2.67 -6.81
C ILE A 50 11.77 -2.20 -8.26
N HIS A 51 12.76 -1.47 -8.78
CA HIS A 51 12.84 -1.07 -10.20
C HIS A 51 12.86 -2.24 -11.20
N LEU A 52 13.16 -3.47 -10.79
CA LEU A 52 13.23 -4.63 -11.69
C LEU A 52 11.89 -5.31 -11.93
N TRP A 53 10.91 -5.10 -11.05
CA TRP A 53 9.63 -5.82 -11.11
C TRP A 53 8.42 -4.90 -10.96
N TRP A 54 8.58 -3.69 -10.40
CA TRP A 54 7.47 -2.76 -10.28
C TRP A 54 6.88 -2.41 -11.65
N PRO A 55 5.55 -2.38 -11.81
CA PRO A 55 4.90 -2.23 -13.10
C PRO A 55 4.93 -0.81 -13.69
N LEU A 56 6.12 -0.24 -13.95
CA LEU A 56 6.25 1.16 -14.43
C LEU A 56 5.50 1.46 -15.74
N GLY A 57 5.28 0.48 -16.62
CA GLY A 57 4.48 0.72 -17.83
C GLY A 57 2.99 0.99 -17.59
N THR A 58 2.47 0.60 -16.42
CA THR A 58 1.05 0.75 -16.05
C THR A 58 0.84 1.53 -14.76
N ALA A 59 1.87 1.63 -13.92
CA ALA A 59 1.86 2.34 -12.64
C ALA A 59 3.19 3.09 -12.46
N SER A 60 3.26 4.29 -13.05
CA SER A 60 4.38 5.23 -13.03
C SER A 60 3.87 6.63 -13.31
N THR A 61 4.53 7.66 -12.76
CA THR A 61 4.24 9.06 -13.06
C THR A 61 4.81 9.46 -14.44
N TRP A 62 5.93 8.86 -14.87
CA TRP A 62 6.65 9.23 -16.11
C TRP A 62 6.75 8.13 -17.18
N GLY A 63 6.24 6.93 -16.91
CA GLY A 63 6.24 5.77 -17.81
C GLY A 63 7.45 4.85 -17.68
N GLU A 64 7.62 3.95 -18.65
CA GLU A 64 8.58 2.83 -18.61
C GLU A 64 10.05 3.24 -18.53
N ASP A 65 10.40 4.47 -18.95
CA ASP A 65 11.76 5.01 -18.88
C ASP A 65 12.09 5.59 -17.49
N ALA A 66 11.14 5.58 -16.56
CA ALA A 66 11.36 5.97 -15.18
C ALA A 66 12.10 4.89 -14.39
N TYR A 67 12.51 5.25 -13.18
CA TYR A 67 13.25 4.37 -12.29
C TYR A 67 12.78 4.59 -10.85
N LEU A 68 12.54 3.51 -10.11
CA LEU A 68 11.97 3.56 -8.75
C LEU A 68 12.95 2.95 -7.75
N GLU A 69 13.37 3.70 -6.73
CA GLU A 69 14.32 3.22 -5.72
C GLU A 69 14.10 3.82 -4.33
N PHE A 70 14.66 3.17 -3.31
CA PHE A 70 14.75 3.75 -1.98
C PHE A 70 15.96 4.68 -1.86
N GLU A 71 15.71 5.94 -1.54
CA GLU A 71 16.68 6.92 -1.07
C GLU A 71 16.56 7.06 0.46
N GLY A 72 17.27 6.21 1.19
CA GLY A 72 17.12 6.12 2.65
C GLY A 72 15.79 5.48 3.01
N ASP A 73 14.89 6.25 3.63
CA ASP A 73 13.53 5.83 3.98
C ASP A 73 12.46 6.30 2.98
N ALA A 74 12.84 7.07 1.94
CA ALA A 74 11.93 7.54 0.90
C ALA A 74 12.00 6.62 -0.33
N LEU A 75 10.85 6.14 -0.81
CA LEU A 75 10.74 5.52 -2.14
C LEU A 75 10.49 6.63 -3.16
N VAL A 76 11.43 6.81 -4.08
CA VAL A 76 11.45 7.90 -5.05
C VAL A 76 11.41 7.34 -6.46
N GLU A 77 10.52 7.89 -7.27
CA GLU A 77 10.55 7.70 -8.72
C GLU A 77 11.38 8.81 -9.35
N THR A 78 12.27 8.45 -10.28
CA THR A 78 13.05 9.37 -11.10
C THR A 78 12.66 9.22 -12.57
N GLY A 79 12.19 10.30 -13.18
CA GLY A 79 11.83 10.37 -14.59
C GLY A 79 13.04 10.47 -15.54
N PRO A 80 12.81 10.35 -16.86
CA PRO A 80 13.88 10.29 -17.87
C PRO A 80 14.67 11.60 -18.03
N ARG A 81 14.22 12.73 -17.47
CA ARG A 81 14.98 13.98 -17.42
C ARG A 81 15.42 14.33 -16.00
N ASN A 82 15.53 13.32 -15.14
CA ASN A 82 15.98 13.45 -13.75
C ASN A 82 14.98 14.20 -12.84
N GLU A 83 13.70 14.27 -13.23
CA GLU A 83 12.62 14.71 -12.34
C GLU A 83 12.39 13.68 -11.24
N THR A 84 12.10 14.09 -10.00
CA THR A 84 11.91 13.17 -8.87
C THR A 84 10.56 13.34 -8.21
N ALA A 85 9.89 12.24 -7.85
CA ALA A 85 8.61 12.22 -7.14
C ALA A 85 8.68 11.25 -5.98
N LEU A 86 8.24 11.70 -4.80
CA LEU A 86 8.08 10.83 -3.65
C LEU A 86 6.84 9.95 -3.85
N TRP A 87 7.04 8.64 -3.76
CA TRP A 87 5.99 7.65 -3.92
C TRP A 87 5.55 7.06 -2.60
N ALA A 88 6.49 6.75 -1.72
CA ALA A 88 6.20 6.22 -0.41
C ALA A 88 7.25 6.63 0.62
N GLN A 89 6.87 6.61 1.89
CA GLN A 89 7.75 6.79 3.02
C GLN A 89 7.77 5.53 3.86
N ALA A 90 8.95 4.93 4.08
CA ALA A 90 9.12 3.86 5.04
C ALA A 90 8.92 4.40 6.46
N ARG A 91 7.97 3.82 7.19
CA ARG A 91 7.68 4.13 8.60
C ARG A 91 8.57 3.32 9.53
N GLY A 92 9.00 2.15 9.04
CA GLY A 92 9.98 1.31 9.69
C GLY A 92 10.22 0.03 8.90
N TRP A 93 11.27 -0.67 9.27
CA TRP A 93 11.52 -2.03 8.81
C TRP A 93 12.31 -2.82 9.85
N GLN A 94 12.30 -4.12 9.68
CA GLN A 94 13.30 -5.02 10.22
C GLN A 94 13.81 -5.89 9.07
N GLN A 95 15.12 -5.89 8.88
CA GLN A 95 15.76 -6.66 7.82
C GLN A 95 15.28 -8.12 7.87
N ASP A 96 14.95 -8.66 6.70
CA ASP A 96 14.52 -10.04 6.49
C ASP A 96 13.25 -10.44 7.28
N ARG A 97 12.43 -9.46 7.67
CA ARG A 97 11.22 -9.68 8.49
C ARG A 97 10.03 -8.89 8.02
N TRP A 98 10.13 -7.56 7.99
CA TRP A 98 9.00 -6.71 7.62
C TRP A 98 9.42 -5.32 7.16
N VAL A 99 8.57 -4.70 6.36
CA VAL A 99 8.65 -3.28 5.99
C VAL A 99 7.26 -2.67 6.01
N GLU A 100 7.14 -1.47 6.59
CA GLU A 100 5.92 -0.69 6.61
C GLU A 100 6.12 0.61 5.83
N LEU A 101 5.27 0.86 4.85
CA LEU A 101 5.31 2.03 3.97
C LEU A 101 3.99 2.82 4.07
N GLU A 102 4.10 4.14 4.04
CA GLU A 102 3.00 5.06 3.75
C GLU A 102 3.09 5.42 2.26
N TRP A 103 2.17 4.89 1.46
CA TRP A 103 2.21 4.90 -0.01
C TRP A 103 1.26 5.95 -0.59
N SER A 104 1.77 6.93 -1.32
CA SER A 104 1.01 8.06 -1.88
C SER A 104 1.58 8.58 -3.22
N PRO A 105 1.60 7.76 -4.28
CA PRO A 105 2.04 8.21 -5.60
C PRO A 105 1.07 9.28 -6.12
N ASP A 106 1.58 10.47 -6.42
CA ASP A 106 0.83 11.61 -6.97
C ASP A 106 -0.42 12.06 -6.19
N ALA A 107 -0.62 11.53 -4.99
CA ALA A 107 -1.78 11.77 -4.15
C ALA A 107 -1.39 12.61 -2.91
N PRO A 108 -2.31 13.44 -2.38
CA PRO A 108 -2.05 14.09 -1.10
C PRO A 108 -1.88 13.03 0.00
N VAL A 109 -0.93 13.24 0.92
CA VAL A 109 -0.63 12.33 2.06
C VAL A 109 -1.86 11.89 2.85
N LEU A 110 -2.92 12.71 2.89
CA LEU A 110 -4.19 12.39 3.54
C LEU A 110 -4.97 11.22 2.89
N GLN A 111 -4.55 10.75 1.72
CA GLN A 111 -5.10 9.61 0.98
C GLN A 111 -4.04 8.51 0.76
N ALA A 112 -3.00 8.47 1.61
CA ALA A 112 -1.98 7.43 1.52
C ALA A 112 -2.53 6.06 1.94
N SER A 113 -2.13 5.02 1.22
CA SER A 113 -2.34 3.63 1.63
C SER A 113 -1.23 3.22 2.61
N THR A 114 -1.58 2.50 3.67
CA THR A 114 -0.57 1.85 4.53
C THR A 114 -0.27 0.47 3.99
N VAL A 115 0.98 0.20 3.63
CA VAL A 115 1.44 -1.09 3.11
C VAL A 115 2.35 -1.73 4.13
N LEU A 116 1.92 -2.88 4.68
CA LEU A 116 2.75 -3.73 5.50
C LEU A 116 3.14 -4.98 4.69
N VAL A 117 4.43 -5.24 4.58
CA VAL A 117 4.95 -6.48 4.01
C VAL A 117 5.63 -7.27 5.11
N GLU A 118 5.20 -8.51 5.29
CA GLU A 118 5.78 -9.46 6.24
C GLU A 118 6.39 -10.64 5.49
N LEU A 119 7.56 -11.07 5.97
CA LEU A 119 8.34 -12.17 5.44
C LEU A 119 8.65 -13.15 6.57
N ASP A 120 8.43 -14.43 6.32
CA ASP A 120 8.76 -15.49 7.27
C ASP A 120 9.47 -16.66 6.59
N GLU A 121 10.38 -17.30 7.32
CA GLU A 121 11.12 -18.46 6.83
C GLU A 121 10.19 -19.68 6.74
N ALA A 122 10.11 -20.29 5.56
CA ALA A 122 9.32 -21.49 5.32
C ALA A 122 10.16 -22.52 4.52
N ALA A 123 9.52 -23.36 3.70
CA ALA A 123 10.24 -24.16 2.70
C ALA A 123 10.95 -23.29 1.63
N GLY A 124 10.65 -21.99 1.63
CA GLY A 124 11.35 -20.90 0.97
C GLY A 124 11.10 -19.65 1.80
N THR A 125 10.33 -18.69 1.28
CA THR A 125 9.84 -17.54 2.06
C THR A 125 8.33 -17.43 1.93
N ALA A 126 7.63 -17.33 3.05
CA ALA A 126 6.22 -16.91 3.06
C ALA A 126 6.19 -15.38 3.02
N VAL A 127 5.47 -14.80 2.08
CA VAL A 127 5.26 -13.35 1.97
C VAL A 127 3.79 -13.02 2.14
N MET A 128 3.50 -12.01 2.94
CA MET A 128 2.18 -11.40 3.06
C MET A 128 2.29 -9.90 2.85
N TRP A 129 1.45 -9.36 1.96
CA TRP A 129 1.22 -7.94 1.84
C TRP A 129 -0.16 -7.62 2.43
N ARG A 130 -0.22 -6.60 3.27
CA ARG A 130 -1.45 -6.04 3.79
C ARG A 130 -1.49 -4.56 3.43
N ILE A 131 -2.50 -4.16 2.65
CA ILE A 131 -2.67 -2.80 2.18
C ILE A 131 -3.99 -2.25 2.72
N GLU A 132 -3.88 -1.24 3.58
CA GLU A 132 -5.02 -0.43 4.02
C GLU A 132 -5.35 0.62 2.95
N ASP A 133 -6.64 0.89 2.72
CA ASP A 133 -7.11 1.85 1.71
C ASP A 133 -6.52 1.58 0.30
N ALA A 134 -6.47 0.29 -0.08
CA ALA A 134 -5.86 -0.17 -1.32
C ALA A 134 -6.63 0.30 -2.56
N HIS A 135 -6.13 1.33 -3.24
CA HIS A 135 -6.74 1.87 -4.45
C HIS A 135 -5.70 2.21 -5.54
N PRO A 136 -5.89 1.74 -6.79
CA PRO A 136 -6.84 0.71 -7.24
C PRO A 136 -6.38 -0.72 -6.87
N LEU A 137 -7.31 -1.61 -6.54
CA LEU A 137 -7.02 -2.99 -6.09
C LEU A 137 -6.23 -3.81 -7.12
N ASP A 138 -6.61 -3.73 -8.40
CA ASP A 138 -5.99 -4.54 -9.45
C ASP A 138 -4.51 -4.20 -9.67
N ALA A 139 -4.11 -2.94 -9.43
CA ALA A 139 -2.71 -2.53 -9.54
C ALA A 139 -1.84 -3.17 -8.44
N TRP A 140 -2.38 -3.31 -7.23
CA TRP A 140 -1.70 -3.99 -6.13
C TRP A 140 -1.56 -5.49 -6.39
N ALA A 141 -2.59 -6.12 -6.94
CA ALA A 141 -2.55 -7.53 -7.33
C ALA A 141 -1.50 -7.79 -8.42
N ASP A 142 -1.48 -6.98 -9.49
CA ASP A 142 -0.47 -7.09 -10.56
C ASP A 142 0.95 -6.85 -10.04
N ALA A 143 1.16 -5.85 -9.18
CA ALA A 143 2.46 -5.61 -8.57
C ALA A 143 2.94 -6.80 -7.72
N PHE A 144 2.04 -7.40 -6.93
CA PHE A 144 2.35 -8.58 -6.12
C PHE A 144 2.71 -9.81 -6.98
N GLU A 145 1.97 -10.07 -8.05
CA GLU A 145 2.29 -11.15 -8.99
C GLU A 145 3.66 -10.99 -9.62
N ARG A 146 4.02 -9.76 -10.04
CA ARG A 146 5.32 -9.46 -10.62
C ARG A 146 6.45 -9.66 -9.61
N TYR A 147 6.26 -9.20 -8.37
CA TYR A 147 7.21 -9.44 -7.28
C TYR A 147 7.43 -10.95 -7.05
N VAL A 148 6.34 -11.71 -6.93
CA VAL A 148 6.39 -13.17 -6.71
C VAL A 148 7.08 -13.87 -7.88
N ARG A 149 6.74 -13.49 -9.12
CA ARG A 149 7.35 -14.05 -10.34
C ARG A 149 8.83 -13.72 -10.45
N PHE A 150 9.23 -12.51 -10.10
CA PHE A 150 10.64 -12.07 -10.10
C PHE A 150 11.50 -12.95 -9.20
N LEU A 151 10.94 -13.38 -8.05
CA LEU A 151 11.59 -14.30 -7.10
C LEU A 151 11.36 -15.79 -7.41
N GLY A 152 10.79 -16.12 -8.57
CA GLY A 152 10.56 -17.49 -9.02
C GLY A 152 9.45 -18.24 -8.28
N GLY A 153 8.54 -17.53 -7.61
CA GLY A 153 7.39 -18.12 -6.92
C GLY A 153 6.10 -18.17 -7.76
N ARG A 154 5.02 -18.61 -7.12
CA ARG A 154 3.63 -18.51 -7.61
C ARG A 154 2.76 -17.93 -6.50
N SER A 155 1.87 -17.00 -6.86
CA SER A 155 0.92 -16.37 -5.95
C SER A 155 -0.36 -17.22 -5.84
N ASP A 156 -0.99 -17.21 -4.68
CA ASP A 156 -2.26 -17.92 -4.41
C ASP A 156 -3.49 -17.03 -4.70
N LEU A 157 -3.42 -16.23 -5.77
CA LEU A 157 -4.53 -15.39 -6.21
C LEU A 157 -5.48 -16.25 -7.06
N ASP A 158 -6.51 -16.82 -6.44
CA ASP A 158 -7.65 -17.48 -7.11
C ASP A 158 -8.91 -16.62 -6.99
#